data_AF-A0A662UMC0-F1
#
_entry.id   AF-A0A662UMC0-F1
#
_cell.length_a   1.000
_cell.length_b   1.000
_cell.length_c   1.000
_cell.angle_alpha   90.00
_cell.angle_beta   90.00
_cell.angle_gamma   90.00
#
_symmetry.space_group_name_H-M   'P 1'
#
loop_
_entity.id
_entity.type
_entity.pdbx_description
1 polymer ?
#
loop_
_entity_poly.entity_id
_entity_poly.type
_entity_poly.pdbx_seq_one_letter_code
_entity_poly.pdbx_strand_id
1 'polypeptide(L)'
;MSGAVDPIKLYAMRFENLYMFSAELKESQNPFYALSSDTRKAIVVLLATKGPLTLSQIASELNLTPPSVLRNLRILMETGLVGIVPETATRRFKQYYTSVPYFTSRELNRVLQDLEPIIAGVVERYREGLDRAYTRFLDIAKNENLAVSRVLSYIDEKKVRLGFFQFFQSTIMRELVKMKAIPLVTELEIPWAGYIVIKD
;
A
#
# COMPACT_ATOMS: atom_id res chain seq x y z
N MET A 1 -24.55 23.58 -22.01
CA MET A 1 -23.07 23.57 -22.05
C MET A 1 -22.61 22.46 -21.12
N SER A 2 -22.13 21.35 -21.66
CA SER A 2 -21.58 20.25 -20.85
C SER A 2 -20.26 20.74 -20.24
N GLY A 3 -20.23 20.94 -18.92
CA GLY A 3 -18.98 21.28 -18.22
C GLY A 3 -18.00 20.13 -18.38
N ALA A 4 -16.96 20.32 -19.20
CA ALA A 4 -15.94 19.31 -19.40
C ALA A 4 -15.32 18.97 -18.03
N VAL A 5 -15.41 17.71 -17.64
CA VAL A 5 -14.84 17.22 -16.38
C VAL A 5 -13.33 17.41 -16.46
N ASP A 6 -12.78 18.13 -15.48
CA ASP A 6 -11.33 18.33 -15.36
C ASP A 6 -10.62 16.96 -15.28
N PRO A 7 -9.77 16.60 -16.27
CA PRO A 7 -9.15 15.29 -16.32
C PRO A 7 -8.22 15.04 -15.12
N ILE A 8 -7.61 16.08 -14.54
CA ILE A 8 -6.77 15.92 -13.36
C ILE A 8 -7.63 15.43 -12.19
N LYS A 9 -8.78 16.09 -11.95
CA LYS A 9 -9.71 15.66 -10.89
C LYS A 9 -10.25 14.27 -11.16
N LEU A 10 -10.55 13.95 -12.44
CA LEU A 10 -11.04 12.63 -12.85
C LEU A 10 -10.11 11.49 -12.43
N TYR A 11 -8.82 11.62 -12.71
CA TYR A 11 -7.84 10.57 -12.34
C TYR A 11 -7.43 10.68 -10.87
N ALA A 12 -7.26 11.88 -10.32
CA ALA A 12 -6.84 12.07 -8.93
C ALA A 12 -7.85 11.48 -7.93
N MET A 13 -9.16 11.62 -8.20
CA MET A 13 -10.19 11.05 -7.31
C MET A 13 -10.24 9.52 -7.31
N ARG A 14 -9.60 8.89 -8.30
CA ARG A 14 -9.46 7.43 -8.34
C ARG A 14 -8.26 6.95 -7.54
N PHE A 15 -7.34 7.82 -7.12
CA PHE A 15 -6.32 7.42 -6.16
C PHE A 15 -6.96 7.27 -4.79
N GLU A 16 -6.95 6.05 -4.24
CA GLU A 16 -7.55 5.79 -2.93
C GLU A 16 -6.51 5.84 -1.82
N ASN A 17 -5.43 5.07 -1.94
CA ASN A 17 -4.41 5.01 -0.91
C ASN A 17 -3.05 4.50 -1.41
N LEU A 18 -2.01 4.78 -0.64
CA LEU A 18 -0.69 4.17 -0.75
C LEU A 18 -0.41 3.37 0.54
N TYR A 19 -0.11 2.07 0.39
CA TYR A 19 0.32 1.23 1.49
C TYR A 19 1.83 0.97 1.37
N MET A 20 2.59 1.36 2.40
CA MET A 20 4.04 1.21 2.46
C MET A 20 4.47 0.29 3.61
N PHE A 21 5.59 -0.40 3.41
CA PHE A 21 6.12 -1.39 4.34
C PHE A 21 7.50 -1.03 4.94
N SER A 22 8.12 0.07 4.53
CA SER A 22 9.43 0.55 5.01
C SER A 22 9.36 1.99 5.53
N ALA A 23 10.10 2.28 6.60
CA ALA A 23 9.98 3.50 7.41
C ALA A 23 11.17 4.47 7.31
N GLU A 24 12.21 4.18 6.53
CA GLU A 24 13.40 5.04 6.47
C GLU A 24 13.66 5.54 5.04
N LEU A 25 13.00 6.65 4.69
CA LEU A 25 13.26 7.40 3.46
C LEU A 25 13.63 8.84 3.81
N LYS A 26 14.51 9.45 3.01
CA LYS A 26 14.65 10.91 3.02
C LYS A 26 13.31 11.53 2.61
N GLU A 27 13.01 12.72 3.12
CA GLU A 27 11.74 13.40 2.82
C GLU A 27 11.54 13.63 1.31
N SER A 28 12.61 13.92 0.57
CA SER A 28 12.60 14.03 -0.90
C SER A 28 12.31 12.72 -1.63
N GLN A 29 12.51 11.59 -0.97
CA GLN A 29 12.23 10.24 -1.49
C GLN A 29 10.88 9.71 -0.97
N ASN A 30 10.16 10.48 -0.14
CA ASN A 30 8.92 10.05 0.46
C ASN A 30 7.77 10.08 -0.56
N PRO A 31 7.22 8.92 -0.96
CA PRO A 31 6.14 8.86 -1.94
C PRO A 31 4.84 9.50 -1.42
N PHE A 32 4.60 9.60 -0.11
CA PHE A 32 3.45 10.32 0.44
C PHE A 32 3.54 11.82 0.14
N TYR A 33 4.75 12.40 0.23
CA TYR A 33 4.97 13.79 -0.15
C TYR A 33 4.72 13.99 -1.66
N ALA A 34 5.24 13.09 -2.50
CA ALA A 34 4.94 13.14 -3.93
C ALA A 34 3.42 13.02 -4.18
N LEU A 35 2.71 12.11 -3.52
CA LEU A 35 1.28 11.91 -3.75
C LEU A 35 0.38 12.94 -3.06
N SER A 36 0.92 13.98 -2.41
CA SER A 36 0.11 15.11 -1.90
C SER A 36 -0.51 15.97 -3.00
N SER A 37 0.01 15.91 -4.24
CA SER A 37 -0.50 16.68 -5.38
C SER A 37 -1.47 15.88 -6.23
N ASP A 38 -2.64 16.46 -6.52
CA ASP A 38 -3.64 15.83 -7.38
C ASP A 38 -3.14 15.60 -8.81
N THR A 39 -2.31 16.50 -9.36
CA THR A 39 -1.66 16.27 -10.66
C THR A 39 -0.78 15.02 -10.64
N ARG A 40 -0.03 14.80 -9.56
CA ARG A 40 0.85 13.62 -9.44
C ARG A 40 0.06 12.34 -9.21
N LYS A 41 -0.98 12.37 -8.38
CA LYS A 41 -1.96 11.26 -8.27
C LYS A 41 -2.56 10.93 -9.63
N ALA A 42 -3.00 11.95 -10.38
CA ALA A 42 -3.59 11.77 -11.69
C ALA A 42 -2.64 11.12 -12.68
N ILE A 43 -1.36 11.53 -12.72
CA ILE A 43 -0.33 10.90 -13.57
C ILE A 43 -0.14 9.43 -13.19
N VAL A 44 -0.01 9.11 -11.90
CA VAL A 44 0.21 7.72 -11.46
C VAL A 44 -0.99 6.82 -11.78
N VAL A 45 -2.21 7.31 -11.54
CA VAL A 45 -3.44 6.57 -11.90
C VAL A 45 -3.57 6.41 -13.41
N LEU A 46 -3.27 7.47 -14.19
CA LEU A 46 -3.31 7.42 -15.64
C LEU A 46 -2.35 6.34 -16.18
N LEU A 47 -1.11 6.33 -15.70
CA LEU A 47 -0.09 5.35 -16.12
C LEU A 47 -0.42 3.93 -15.65
N ALA A 48 -1.00 3.78 -14.45
CA ALA A 48 -1.48 2.49 -13.97
C ALA A 48 -2.60 1.96 -14.89
N THR A 49 -3.60 2.79 -15.19
CA THR A 49 -4.81 2.35 -15.89
C THR A 49 -4.66 2.26 -17.42
N LYS A 50 -3.80 3.08 -18.03
CA LYS A 50 -3.56 3.08 -19.49
C LYS A 50 -2.25 2.39 -19.90
N GLY A 51 -1.41 2.01 -18.95
CA GLY A 51 -0.07 1.48 -19.22
C GLY A 51 0.93 2.58 -19.61
N PRO A 52 2.08 2.20 -20.20
CA PRO A 52 3.16 3.15 -20.46
C PRO A 52 2.81 4.22 -21.50
N LEU A 53 3.03 5.50 -21.18
CA LEU A 53 2.71 6.65 -22.04
C LEU A 53 3.92 7.55 -22.27
N THR A 54 3.96 8.25 -23.40
CA THR A 54 4.94 9.31 -23.65
C THR A 54 4.60 10.61 -22.93
N LEU A 55 5.57 11.52 -22.82
CA LEU A 55 5.35 12.86 -22.25
C LEU A 55 4.19 13.60 -22.93
N SER A 56 4.10 13.53 -24.26
CA SER A 56 3.04 14.21 -25.03
C SER A 56 1.67 13.59 -24.83
N GLN A 57 1.59 12.26 -24.68
CA GLN A 57 0.34 11.57 -24.38
C GLN A 57 -0.18 11.96 -22.99
N ILE A 58 0.69 11.98 -21.97
CA ILE A 58 0.31 12.39 -20.61
C ILE A 58 -0.15 13.86 -20.61
N ALA A 59 0.58 14.74 -21.30
CA ALA A 59 0.22 16.16 -21.44
C ALA A 59 -1.16 16.33 -22.07
N SER A 60 -1.45 15.60 -23.15
CA SER A 60 -2.74 15.63 -23.83
C SER A 60 -3.88 15.12 -22.94
N GLU A 61 -3.68 13.98 -22.28
CA GLU A 61 -4.70 13.33 -21.44
C GLU A 61 -5.10 14.18 -20.23
N LEU A 62 -4.13 14.90 -19.65
CA LEU A 62 -4.35 15.71 -18.45
C LEU A 62 -4.56 17.20 -18.75
N ASN A 63 -4.61 17.59 -20.03
CA ASN A 63 -4.69 18.98 -20.47
C ASN A 63 -3.60 19.88 -19.83
N LEU A 64 -2.36 19.38 -19.83
CA LEU A 64 -1.19 20.04 -19.26
C LEU A 64 -0.16 20.35 -20.34
N THR A 65 0.74 21.29 -20.05
CA THR A 65 1.90 21.54 -20.91
C THR A 65 2.97 20.46 -20.69
N PRO A 66 3.74 20.07 -21.73
CA PRO A 66 4.83 19.10 -21.57
C PRO A 66 5.86 19.48 -20.49
N PRO A 67 6.27 20.75 -20.31
CA PRO A 67 7.15 21.15 -19.21
C PRO A 67 6.54 20.92 -17.82
N SER A 68 5.24 21.15 -17.67
CA SER A 68 4.52 20.89 -16.41
C SER A 68 4.49 19.40 -16.08
N VAL A 69 4.20 18.56 -17.08
CA VAL A 69 4.25 17.10 -16.91
C VAL A 69 5.67 16.64 -16.56
N LEU A 70 6.69 17.14 -17.26
CA LEU A 70 8.08 16.77 -17.01
C LEU A 70 8.52 17.10 -15.58
N ARG A 71 8.11 18.26 -15.04
CA ARG A 71 8.38 18.65 -13.64
C ARG A 71 7.77 17.63 -12.66
N ASN A 72 6.52 17.22 -12.89
CA ASN A 72 5.84 16.24 -12.04
C ASN A 72 6.44 14.84 -12.16
N LEU A 73 6.81 14.41 -13.37
CA LEU A 73 7.48 13.13 -13.60
C LEU A 73 8.83 13.05 -12.89
N ARG A 74 9.62 14.13 -12.84
CA ARG A 74 10.89 14.14 -12.10
C ARG A 74 10.71 13.79 -10.63
N ILE A 75 9.76 14.43 -9.95
CA ILE A 75 9.44 14.15 -8.54
C ILE A 75 8.96 12.70 -8.37
N LEU A 76 8.11 12.22 -9.28
CA LEU A 76 7.61 10.85 -9.24
C LEU A 76 8.71 9.79 -9.50
N MET A 77 9.70 10.10 -10.33
CA MET A 77 10.85 9.24 -10.57
C MET A 77 11.81 9.24 -9.38
N GLU A 78 12.09 10.40 -8.79
CA GLU A 78 12.95 10.54 -7.60
C GLU A 78 12.41 9.75 -6.39
N THR A 79 11.09 9.56 -6.33
CA THR A 79 10.40 8.76 -5.30
C THR A 79 10.18 7.30 -5.68
N GLY A 80 10.56 6.88 -6.90
CA GLY A 80 10.37 5.51 -7.38
C GLY A 80 8.92 5.12 -7.68
N LEU A 81 8.00 6.09 -7.79
CA LEU A 81 6.59 5.86 -8.18
C LEU A 81 6.41 5.68 -9.70
N VAL A 82 7.32 6.27 -10.48
CA VAL A 82 7.33 6.18 -11.94
C VAL A 82 8.71 5.77 -12.43
N GLY A 83 8.74 4.86 -13.41
CA GLY A 83 9.94 4.46 -14.14
C GLY A 83 9.89 4.89 -15.61
N ILE A 84 11.03 4.72 -16.30
CA ILE A 84 11.15 4.90 -17.74
C ILE A 84 11.31 3.53 -18.38
N VAL A 85 10.52 3.26 -19.42
CA VAL A 85 10.63 2.02 -20.17
C VAL A 85 12.01 1.99 -20.86
N PRO A 86 12.79 0.89 -20.72
CA PRO A 86 14.11 0.78 -21.36
C PRO A 86 14.07 1.07 -22.86
N GLU A 87 15.09 1.78 -23.34
CA GLU A 87 15.22 2.14 -24.74
C GLU A 87 15.60 0.90 -25.55
N THR A 88 14.88 0.67 -26.65
CA THR A 88 15.17 -0.39 -27.61
C THR A 88 15.44 0.23 -28.97
N ALA A 89 16.17 -0.46 -29.85
CA ALA A 89 16.51 0.02 -31.19
C ALA A 89 15.28 0.46 -32.03
N THR A 90 14.09 -0.03 -31.68
CA THR A 90 12.81 0.24 -32.37
C THR A 90 12.00 1.37 -31.74
N ARG A 91 12.34 1.84 -30.52
CA ARG A 91 11.48 2.75 -29.75
C ARG A 91 11.96 4.18 -29.86
N ARG A 92 11.27 4.98 -30.68
CA ARG A 92 11.65 6.38 -31.00
C ARG A 92 11.40 7.40 -29.89
N PHE A 93 10.58 7.08 -28.89
CA PHE A 93 10.18 8.04 -27.84
C PHE A 93 10.21 7.40 -26.45
N LYS A 94 10.65 8.19 -25.46
CA LYS A 94 10.62 7.79 -24.04
C LYS A 94 9.19 7.59 -23.56
N GLN A 95 8.93 6.45 -22.93
CA GLN A 95 7.67 6.12 -22.28
C GLN A 95 7.89 5.98 -20.78
N TYR A 96 6.89 6.40 -20.01
CA TYR A 96 6.87 6.37 -18.56
C TYR A 96 5.84 5.35 -18.11
N TYR A 97 6.10 4.64 -17.01
CA TYR A 97 5.20 3.64 -16.44
C TYR A 97 5.15 3.77 -14.92
N THR A 98 4.04 3.35 -14.30
CA THR A 98 3.98 3.23 -12.84
C THR A 98 4.86 2.07 -12.39
N SER A 99 5.92 2.34 -11.63
CA SER A 99 6.89 1.33 -11.20
C SER A 99 6.47 0.55 -9.97
N VAL A 100 5.44 1.03 -9.27
CA VAL A 100 4.89 0.36 -8.09
C VAL A 100 3.69 -0.51 -8.46
N PRO A 101 3.53 -1.70 -7.84
CA PRO A 101 2.32 -2.49 -7.99
C PRO A 101 1.08 -1.67 -7.62
N TYR A 102 -0.01 -1.90 -8.34
CA TYR A 102 -1.30 -1.29 -8.03
C TYR A 102 -2.41 -2.33 -8.12
N PHE A 103 -3.49 -2.09 -7.38
CA PHE A 103 -4.70 -2.89 -7.39
C PHE A 103 -5.90 -1.96 -7.55
N THR A 104 -6.93 -2.42 -8.26
CA THR A 104 -8.25 -1.83 -8.11
C THR A 104 -8.82 -2.17 -6.72
N SER A 105 -9.70 -1.32 -6.18
CA SER A 105 -10.37 -1.60 -4.90
C SER A 105 -11.08 -2.96 -4.93
N ARG A 106 -11.68 -3.32 -6.07
CA ARG A 106 -12.29 -4.64 -6.30
C ARG A 106 -11.29 -5.79 -6.24
N GLU A 107 -10.13 -5.68 -6.90
CA GLU A 107 -9.10 -6.72 -6.86
C GLU A 107 -8.56 -6.92 -5.45
N LEU A 108 -8.30 -5.81 -4.74
CA LEU A 108 -7.86 -5.88 -3.36
C LEU A 108 -8.89 -6.58 -2.47
N ASN A 109 -10.17 -6.25 -2.62
CA ASN A 109 -11.25 -6.89 -1.85
C ASN A 109 -11.35 -8.39 -2.13
N ARG A 110 -11.17 -8.83 -3.38
CA ARG A 110 -11.13 -10.27 -3.70
C ARG A 110 -9.96 -10.97 -3.03
N VAL A 111 -8.77 -10.37 -3.10
CA VAL A 111 -7.59 -10.90 -2.43
C VAL A 111 -7.84 -10.99 -0.91
N LEU A 112 -8.46 -9.98 -0.31
CA LEU A 112 -8.81 -10.00 1.11
C LEU A 112 -9.80 -11.11 1.46
N GLN A 113 -10.83 -11.31 0.65
CA GLN A 113 -11.82 -12.38 0.84
C GLN A 113 -11.19 -13.77 0.76
N ASP A 114 -10.31 -14.01 -0.21
CA ASP A 114 -9.61 -15.30 -0.35
C ASP A 114 -8.68 -15.58 0.85
N LEU A 115 -8.16 -14.53 1.48
CA LEU A 115 -7.25 -14.63 2.61
C LEU A 115 -7.97 -14.72 3.96
N GLU A 116 -9.24 -14.31 4.04
CA GLU A 116 -10.01 -14.29 5.27
C GLU A 116 -10.05 -15.67 5.98
N PRO A 117 -10.28 -16.81 5.29
CA PRO A 117 -10.25 -18.12 5.95
C PRO A 117 -8.88 -18.50 6.48
N ILE A 118 -7.81 -18.10 5.78
CA ILE A 118 -6.43 -18.37 6.18
C ILE A 118 -6.09 -17.56 7.43
N ILE A 119 -6.43 -16.26 7.42
CA ILE A 119 -6.24 -15.36 8.57
C ILE A 119 -7.05 -15.88 9.76
N ALA A 120 -8.32 -16.23 9.57
CA ALA A 120 -9.17 -16.78 10.62
C ALA A 120 -8.56 -18.06 11.22
N GLY A 121 -8.06 -18.98 10.38
CA GLY A 121 -7.39 -20.20 10.85
C GLY A 121 -6.08 -19.93 11.61
N VAL A 122 -5.30 -18.91 11.21
CA VAL A 122 -4.12 -18.48 11.97
C VAL A 122 -4.54 -17.88 13.30
N VAL A 123 -5.49 -16.94 13.32
CA VAL A 123 -6.00 -16.31 14.53
C VAL A 123 -6.52 -17.35 15.52
N GLU A 124 -7.26 -18.35 15.06
CA GLU A 124 -7.79 -19.40 15.94
C GLU A 124 -6.68 -20.25 16.56
N ARG A 125 -5.66 -20.64 15.77
CA ARG A 125 -4.47 -21.35 16.33
C ARG A 125 -3.72 -20.52 17.36
N TYR A 126 -3.59 -19.21 17.13
CA TYR A 126 -2.98 -18.30 18.10
C TYR A 126 -3.87 -18.08 19.32
N ARG A 127 -5.20 -18.04 19.16
CA ARG A 127 -6.17 -17.95 20.27
C ARG A 127 -6.02 -19.13 21.21
N GLU A 128 -5.97 -20.35 20.69
CA GLU A 128 -5.71 -21.53 21.52
C GLU A 128 -4.35 -21.47 22.24
N GLY A 129 -3.32 -20.98 21.55
CA GLY A 129 -1.99 -20.78 22.16
C GLY A 129 -2.01 -19.76 23.30
N LEU A 130 -2.71 -18.65 23.11
CA LEU A 130 -2.89 -17.60 24.10
C LEU A 130 -3.77 -18.06 25.26
N ASP A 131 -4.88 -18.76 24.99
CA ASP A 131 -5.76 -19.33 26.02
C ASP A 131 -4.97 -20.33 26.89
N ARG A 132 -4.17 -21.21 26.27
CA ARG A 132 -3.27 -22.12 27.01
C ARG A 132 -2.25 -21.37 27.86
N ALA A 133 -1.60 -20.35 27.30
CA ALA A 133 -0.63 -19.54 28.04
C ALA A 133 -1.28 -18.77 29.21
N TYR A 134 -2.48 -18.25 29.00
CA TYR A 134 -3.26 -17.52 29.99
C TYR A 134 -3.73 -18.44 31.13
N THR A 135 -4.26 -19.62 30.82
CA THR A 135 -4.62 -20.62 31.84
C THR A 135 -3.41 -21.00 32.69
N ARG A 136 -2.27 -21.29 32.05
CA ARG A 136 -1.03 -21.64 32.75
C ARG A 136 -0.52 -20.49 33.64
N PHE A 137 -0.65 -19.26 33.16
CA PHE A 137 -0.35 -18.05 33.93
C PHE A 137 -1.28 -17.91 35.15
N LEU A 138 -2.60 -18.11 34.99
CA LEU A 138 -3.55 -18.06 36.10
C LEU A 138 -3.28 -19.13 37.15
N ASP A 139 -2.87 -20.33 36.75
CA ASP A 139 -2.53 -21.41 37.68
C ASP A 139 -1.27 -21.07 38.51
N ILE A 140 -0.24 -20.50 37.85
CA ILE A 140 0.96 -19.98 38.55
C ILE A 140 0.58 -18.86 39.51
N ALA A 141 -0.25 -17.91 39.05
CA ALA A 141 -0.70 -16.76 39.82
C ALA A 141 -1.53 -17.12 41.06
N LYS A 142 -2.34 -18.19 40.97
CA LYS A 142 -3.10 -18.73 42.10
C LYS A 142 -2.19 -19.41 43.12
N ASN A 143 -1.12 -20.07 42.66
CA ASN A 143 -0.17 -20.75 43.54
C ASN A 143 0.77 -19.78 44.29
N GLU A 144 1.02 -18.58 43.77
CA GLU A 144 1.92 -17.59 44.39
C GLU A 144 1.25 -16.59 45.34
N ASN A 145 -0.05 -16.70 45.62
CA ASN A 145 -0.82 -15.89 46.59
C ASN A 145 -0.56 -14.35 46.57
N LEU A 146 -1.50 -13.62 45.96
CA LEU A 146 -1.91 -12.22 46.25
C LEU A 146 -1.34 -11.00 45.48
N ALA A 147 -0.38 -11.11 44.55
CA ALA A 147 0.03 -9.93 43.76
C ALA A 147 -0.70 -9.78 42.40
N VAL A 148 -1.19 -10.88 41.83
CA VAL A 148 -1.56 -10.94 40.40
C VAL A 148 -3.00 -10.49 40.10
N SER A 149 -3.94 -10.60 41.05
CA SER A 149 -5.35 -10.24 40.79
C SER A 149 -5.56 -8.76 40.46
N ARG A 150 -4.70 -7.86 40.98
CA ARG A 150 -4.72 -6.42 40.66
C ARG A 150 -4.13 -6.08 39.30
N VAL A 151 -3.16 -6.86 38.81
CA VAL A 151 -2.59 -6.69 37.47
C VAL A 151 -3.57 -7.20 36.41
N LEU A 152 -4.26 -8.31 36.70
CA LEU A 152 -5.26 -8.91 35.82
C LEU A 152 -6.52 -8.06 35.63
N SER A 153 -6.96 -7.30 36.65
CA SER A 153 -8.11 -6.40 36.52
C SER A 153 -7.83 -5.16 35.65
N TYR A 154 -6.55 -4.86 35.36
CA TYR A 154 -6.13 -3.73 34.52
C TYR A 154 -5.92 -4.10 33.06
N ILE A 155 -5.71 -5.39 32.77
CA ILE A 155 -5.56 -5.89 31.40
C ILE A 155 -6.96 -6.21 30.90
N ASP A 156 -7.61 -5.20 30.31
CA ASP A 156 -8.90 -5.38 29.63
C ASP A 156 -8.72 -6.39 28.48
N GLU A 157 -9.23 -7.59 28.69
CA GLU A 157 -9.12 -8.73 27.78
C GLU A 157 -9.57 -8.35 26.36
N LYS A 158 -10.58 -7.46 26.24
CA LYS A 158 -11.00 -6.94 24.93
C LYS A 158 -9.96 -6.05 24.29
N LYS A 159 -9.23 -5.21 25.04
CA LYS A 159 -8.19 -4.33 24.48
C LYS A 159 -6.96 -5.09 24.01
N VAL A 160 -6.54 -6.12 24.75
CA VAL A 160 -5.44 -7.00 24.30
C VAL A 160 -5.84 -7.77 23.05
N ARG A 161 -7.05 -8.34 23.02
CA ARG A 161 -7.59 -9.03 21.82
C ARG A 161 -7.69 -8.09 20.62
N LEU A 162 -8.20 -6.87 20.79
CA LEU A 162 -8.37 -5.90 19.70
C LEU A 162 -7.03 -5.37 19.18
N GLY A 163 -6.11 -5.01 20.06
CA GLY A 163 -4.77 -4.55 19.69
C GLY A 163 -3.95 -5.64 19.00
N PHE A 164 -4.08 -6.89 19.44
CA PHE A 164 -3.40 -8.02 18.83
C PHE A 164 -4.00 -8.38 17.46
N PHE A 165 -5.33 -8.36 17.31
CA PHE A 165 -6.00 -8.57 16.02
C PHE A 165 -5.62 -7.51 14.99
N GLN A 166 -5.58 -6.22 15.39
CA GLN A 166 -5.13 -5.13 14.53
C GLN A 166 -3.65 -5.27 14.15
N PHE A 167 -2.80 -5.65 15.10
CA PHE A 167 -1.39 -5.94 14.84
C PHE A 167 -1.20 -7.11 13.88
N PHE A 168 -1.96 -8.20 14.05
CA PHE A 168 -1.90 -9.40 13.22
C PHE A 168 -2.43 -9.16 11.81
N GLN A 169 -3.56 -8.45 11.66
CA GLN A 169 -4.04 -8.02 10.35
C GLN A 169 -3.00 -7.16 9.63
N SER A 170 -2.34 -6.22 10.33
CA SER A 170 -1.29 -5.39 9.72
C SER A 170 -0.03 -6.17 9.33
N THR A 171 0.28 -7.26 10.04
CA THR A 171 1.49 -8.07 9.85
C THR A 171 1.27 -9.15 8.79
N ILE A 172 0.13 -9.84 8.82
CA ILE A 172 -0.25 -10.81 7.78
C ILE A 172 -0.51 -10.11 6.45
N MET A 173 -1.19 -8.96 6.43
CA MET A 173 -1.33 -8.18 5.19
C MET A 173 0.02 -7.72 4.63
N ARG A 174 0.95 -7.35 5.53
CA ARG A 174 2.34 -7.07 5.17
C ARG A 174 3.00 -8.27 4.49
N GLU A 175 2.93 -9.45 5.11
CA GLU A 175 3.59 -10.66 4.60
C GLU A 175 2.90 -11.28 3.37
N LEU A 176 1.58 -11.13 3.21
CA LEU A 176 0.85 -11.65 2.05
C LEU A 176 0.98 -10.75 0.82
N VAL A 177 0.97 -9.44 1.01
CA VAL A 177 1.33 -8.52 -0.07
C VAL A 177 2.78 -8.72 -0.44
N LYS A 178 3.69 -8.89 0.54
CA LYS A 178 5.05 -9.35 0.25
C LYS A 178 5.04 -10.65 -0.56
N MET A 179 4.38 -11.72 -0.14
CA MET A 179 4.42 -13.00 -0.87
C MET A 179 3.84 -12.96 -2.29
N LYS A 180 2.83 -12.11 -2.58
CA LYS A 180 2.26 -11.97 -3.93
C LYS A 180 2.92 -10.86 -4.78
N ALA A 181 3.45 -9.80 -4.15
CA ALA A 181 4.08 -8.67 -4.84
C ALA A 181 5.61 -8.80 -4.92
N ILE A 182 6.28 -9.55 -4.03
CA ILE A 182 7.74 -9.75 -4.05
C ILE A 182 8.23 -10.30 -5.39
N PRO A 183 7.60 -11.28 -6.06
CA PRO A 183 8.06 -11.72 -7.36
C PRO A 183 8.07 -10.60 -8.43
N LEU A 184 7.27 -9.54 -8.23
CA LEU A 184 7.22 -8.35 -9.08
C LEU A 184 8.16 -7.21 -8.62
N VAL A 185 8.53 -7.17 -7.33
CA VAL A 185 9.27 -6.06 -6.72
C VAL A 185 10.78 -6.34 -6.64
N THR A 186 11.23 -7.59 -6.63
CA THR A 186 12.66 -7.94 -6.51
C THR A 186 13.53 -7.62 -7.74
N GLU A 187 12.94 -7.30 -8.89
CA GLU A 187 13.69 -6.89 -10.10
C GLU A 187 13.77 -5.36 -10.27
N LEU A 188 13.06 -4.58 -9.44
CA LEU A 188 12.96 -3.13 -9.57
C LEU A 188 13.71 -2.44 -8.43
N GLU A 189 14.66 -1.56 -8.76
CA GLU A 189 15.43 -0.74 -7.80
C GLU A 189 14.56 0.35 -7.11
N ILE A 190 13.43 -0.05 -6.51
CA ILE A 190 12.52 0.88 -5.82
C ILE A 190 13.03 1.08 -4.39
N PRO A 191 13.18 2.33 -3.91
CA PRO A 191 13.75 2.61 -2.59
C PRO A 191 12.83 2.19 -1.42
N TRP A 192 11.59 1.75 -1.71
CA TRP A 192 10.63 1.28 -0.72
C TRP A 192 9.70 0.21 -1.29
N ALA A 193 9.16 -0.64 -0.41
CA ALA A 193 8.18 -1.66 -0.78
C ALA A 193 6.77 -1.21 -0.42
N GLY A 194 5.83 -1.35 -1.35
CA GLY A 194 4.42 -1.01 -1.15
C GLY A 194 3.57 -1.14 -2.42
N TYR A 195 2.31 -0.71 -2.34
CA TYR A 195 1.36 -0.76 -3.46
C TYR A 195 0.34 0.37 -3.39
N ILE A 196 -0.24 0.71 -4.54
CA ILE A 196 -1.28 1.72 -4.68
C ILE A 196 -2.65 1.05 -4.84
N VAL A 197 -3.68 1.64 -4.25
CA VAL A 197 -5.08 1.27 -4.49
C VAL A 197 -5.76 2.32 -5.35
N ILE A 198 -6.42 1.86 -6.41
CA ILE A 198 -7.14 2.69 -7.38
C ILE A 198 -8.62 2.32 -7.33
N LYS A 199 -9.47 3.35 -7.19
CA LYS A 199 -10.91 3.21 -7.29
C LYS A 199 -11.34 2.93 -8.73
N ASP A 200 -12.11 1.86 -8.90
CA ASP A 200 -12.82 1.49 -10.12
C ASP A 200 -14.30 1.92 -10.11
#